data_AF-A0A448YYC0-F1
#
_entry.id   AF-A0A448YYC0-F1
#
_cell.length_a   1.000
_cell.length_b   1.000
_cell.length_c   1.000
_cell.angle_alpha   90.00
_cell.angle_beta   90.00
_cell.angle_gamma   90.00
#
_symmetry.space_group_name_H-M   'P 1'
#
loop_
_entity.id
_entity.type
_entity.pdbx_description
1 polymer ?
#
loop_
_entity_poly.entity_id
_entity_poly.type
_entity_poly.pdbx_seq_one_letter_code
_entity_poly.pdbx_strand_id
1 'polypeptide(L)'
;MSSEKDIIEVELKKRRPGCTGMFWRPDPTGAVSLASNDNWPRDGAKLRGRSVEVESKKWLLVTEILQKGSSEWIRAPVGAAMPFEYDNHYYLE
;
A
#
# COMPACT_ATOMS: atom_id res chain seq x y z
N MET A 1 13.64 19.92 7.50
CA MET A 1 14.41 19.15 6.51
C MET A 1 13.52 17.99 6.09
N SER A 2 12.88 18.12 4.93
CA SER A 2 11.78 17.23 4.51
C SER A 2 12.33 15.92 3.94
N SER A 3 11.96 14.81 4.56
CA SER A 3 12.38 13.45 4.22
C SER A 3 11.68 12.95 2.94
N GLU A 4 12.04 13.49 1.78
CA GLU A 4 11.61 12.96 0.46
C GLU A 4 12.46 11.76 0.00
N LYS A 5 13.47 11.35 0.78
CA LYS A 5 14.49 10.38 0.33
C LYS A 5 14.09 8.89 0.47
N ASP A 6 12.96 8.56 1.08
CA ASP A 6 12.62 7.17 1.43
C ASP A 6 11.30 6.68 0.81
N ILE A 7 10.89 7.25 -0.33
CA ILE A 7 9.78 6.69 -1.10
C ILE A 7 10.27 5.49 -1.88
N ILE A 8 9.69 4.33 -1.60
CA ILE A 8 9.94 3.08 -2.33
C ILE A 8 8.75 2.76 -3.24
N GLU A 9 9.03 2.06 -4.33
CA GLU A 9 8.05 1.48 -5.24
C GLU A 9 8.02 -0.04 -5.02
N VAL A 10 6.84 -0.61 -4.85
CA VAL A 10 6.63 -2.06 -4.66
C VAL A 10 5.39 -2.51 -5.43
N GLU A 11 5.32 -3.78 -5.79
CA GLU A 11 4.18 -4.39 -6.47
C GLU A 11 3.34 -5.22 -5.49
N LEU A 12 2.00 -5.08 -5.58
CA LEU A 12 1.07 -5.94 -4.87
C LEU A 12 0.98 -7.31 -5.57
N LYS A 13 1.65 -8.30 -4.99
CA LYS A 13 1.64 -9.68 -5.46
C LYS A 13 0.72 -10.55 -4.61
N LYS A 14 0.22 -11.62 -5.22
CA LYS A 14 -0.78 -12.51 -4.67
C LYS A 14 -0.25 -13.94 -4.67
N ARG A 15 -0.42 -14.65 -3.55
CA ARG A 15 0.00 -16.04 -3.38
C ARG A 15 -1.11 -17.04 -3.65
N ARG A 16 -2.38 -16.67 -3.45
CA ARG A 16 -3.53 -17.58 -3.53
C ARG A 16 -4.65 -17.01 -4.40
N PRO A 17 -5.35 -17.83 -5.21
CA PRO A 17 -6.50 -17.37 -6.00
C PRO A 17 -7.68 -16.95 -5.11
N GLY A 18 -8.61 -16.14 -5.64
CA GLY A 18 -9.89 -15.82 -4.99
C GLY A 18 -10.18 -14.33 -4.73
N CYS A 19 -9.19 -13.52 -4.37
CA CYS A 19 -9.36 -12.06 -4.22
C CYS A 19 -9.06 -11.32 -5.54
N THR A 20 -9.35 -10.04 -5.70
CA THR A 20 -8.95 -9.25 -6.90
C THR A 20 -8.11 -8.02 -6.53
N GLY A 21 -7.61 -8.02 -5.31
CA GLY A 21 -6.70 -7.05 -4.71
C GLY A 21 -7.03 -6.87 -3.24
N MET A 22 -6.59 -5.75 -2.67
CA MET A 22 -6.60 -5.55 -1.22
C MET A 22 -7.09 -4.15 -0.86
N PHE A 23 -8.06 -4.07 0.05
CA PHE A 23 -8.51 -2.79 0.63
C PHE A 23 -7.38 -2.10 1.41
N TRP A 24 -7.46 -0.78 1.49
CA TRP A 24 -6.53 -0.02 2.31
C TRP A 24 -6.66 -0.41 3.78
N ARG A 25 -5.52 -0.44 4.46
CA ARG A 25 -5.49 -0.48 5.91
C ARG A 25 -5.29 0.93 6.45
N PRO A 26 -5.82 1.24 7.64
CA PRO A 26 -5.50 2.50 8.30
C PRO A 26 -4.00 2.56 8.62
N ASP A 27 -3.47 3.78 8.73
CA ASP A 27 -2.10 4.02 9.15
C ASP A 27 -1.82 3.28 10.47
N PRO A 28 -0.91 2.28 10.47
CA PRO A 28 -0.62 1.48 11.65
C PRO A 28 0.05 2.29 12.76
N THR A 29 0.64 3.45 12.46
CA THR A 29 1.26 4.33 13.46
C THR A 29 0.24 5.11 14.28
N GLY A 30 -1.02 5.18 13.82
CA GLY A 30 -2.06 6.00 14.42
C GLY A 30 -1.90 7.51 14.20
N ALA A 31 -0.90 7.95 13.41
CA ALA A 31 -0.65 9.37 13.16
C ALA A 31 -1.75 10.03 12.33
N VAL A 32 -2.37 9.28 11.40
CA VAL A 32 -3.37 9.79 10.46
C VAL A 32 -4.50 8.78 10.28
N SER A 33 -5.75 9.25 10.33
CA SER A 33 -6.91 8.39 10.05
C SER A 33 -7.10 8.16 8.54
N LEU A 34 -7.53 6.94 8.17
CA LEU A 34 -7.87 6.62 6.79
C LEU A 34 -9.06 7.48 6.32
N ALA A 35 -8.82 8.34 5.34
CA ALA A 35 -9.83 9.28 4.85
C ALA A 35 -10.90 8.62 3.97
N SER A 36 -10.54 7.60 3.19
CA SER A 36 -11.46 6.82 2.37
C SER A 36 -10.84 5.45 2.06
N ASN A 37 -11.68 4.47 1.72
CA ASN A 37 -11.26 3.16 1.26
C ASN A 37 -11.41 2.98 -0.28
N ASP A 38 -11.47 4.09 -1.02
CA ASP A 38 -11.60 4.08 -2.49
C ASP A 38 -10.25 3.87 -3.21
N ASN A 39 -10.32 3.49 -4.48
CA ASN A 39 -9.14 3.25 -5.35
C ASN A 39 -8.09 2.29 -4.75
N TRP A 40 -8.57 1.27 -4.04
CA TRP A 40 -7.71 0.25 -3.48
C TRP A 40 -7.01 -0.60 -4.57
N PRO A 41 -5.82 -1.15 -4.29
CA PRO A 41 -4.99 -1.80 -5.29
C PRO A 41 -5.51 -3.14 -5.72
N ARG A 42 -5.62 -3.29 -7.05
CA ARG A 42 -5.91 -4.57 -7.70
C ARG A 42 -4.65 -5.43 -7.81
N ASP A 43 -4.86 -6.71 -8.10
CA ASP A 43 -3.76 -7.66 -8.30
C ASP A 43 -2.74 -7.12 -9.33
N GLY A 44 -1.46 -7.02 -8.94
CA GLY A 44 -0.37 -6.49 -9.77
C GLY A 44 -0.35 -4.96 -9.88
N ALA A 45 -1.08 -4.23 -9.04
CA ALA A 45 -0.91 -2.79 -8.91
C ALA A 45 0.46 -2.47 -8.29
N LYS A 46 1.06 -1.35 -8.71
CA LYS A 46 2.26 -0.82 -8.08
C LYS A 46 1.90 0.28 -7.09
N LEU A 47 2.63 0.34 -6.00
CA LEU A 47 2.42 1.25 -4.90
C LEU A 47 3.70 2.05 -4.66
N ARG A 48 3.54 3.34 -4.37
CA ARG A 48 4.61 4.19 -3.86
C ARG A 48 4.28 4.65 -2.47
N GLY A 49 5.29 4.67 -1.60
CA GLY A 49 5.10 5.11 -0.24
C GLY A 49 6.34 4.97 0.61
N ARG A 50 6.17 5.25 1.90
CA ARG A 50 7.25 5.15 2.88
C ARG A 50 7.15 3.83 3.62
N SER A 51 8.25 3.09 3.72
CA SER A 51 8.30 1.92 4.58
C SER A 51 8.38 2.34 6.05
N VAL A 52 7.59 1.72 6.90
CA VAL A 52 7.66 1.84 8.36
C VAL A 52 7.56 0.47 9.01
N GLU A 53 8.06 0.35 10.23
CA GLU A 53 7.89 -0.84 11.05
C GLU A 53 7.03 -0.49 12.27
N VAL A 54 5.96 -1.25 12.47
CA VAL A 54 5.02 -1.09 13.58
C VAL A 54 4.68 -2.48 14.12
N GLU A 55 4.82 -2.68 15.43
CA GLU A 55 4.57 -3.98 16.09
C GLU A 55 5.32 -5.15 15.41
N SER A 56 6.59 -4.94 15.07
CA SER A 56 7.45 -5.91 14.37
C SER A 56 6.92 -6.36 12.99
N LYS A 57 6.00 -5.59 12.41
CA LYS A 57 5.50 -5.80 11.05
C LYS A 57 5.92 -4.64 10.17
N LYS A 58 6.32 -4.95 8.94
CA LYS A 58 6.66 -3.95 7.93
C LYS A 58 5.41 -3.50 7.18
N TRP A 59 5.25 -2.19 7.05
CA TRP A 59 4.13 -1.55 6.38
C TRP A 59 4.63 -0.52 5.38
N LEU A 60 3.83 -0.29 4.35
CA LEU A 60 3.98 0.81 3.42
C LEU A 60 2.89 1.84 3.70
N LEU A 61 3.28 3.06 4.08
CA LEU A 61 2.39 4.22 4.10
C LEU A 61 2.28 4.73 2.66
N VAL A 62 1.16 4.45 2.02
CA VAL A 62 0.98 4.59 0.57
C VAL A 62 0.63 6.03 0.24
N THR A 63 1.34 6.60 -0.73
CA THR A 63 1.09 7.94 -1.26
C THR A 63 0.47 7.89 -2.65
N GLU A 64 0.86 6.91 -3.47
CA GLU A 64 0.37 6.76 -4.84
C GLU A 64 0.20 5.29 -5.22
N ILE A 65 -0.70 5.07 -6.18
CA ILE A 65 -1.02 3.78 -6.76
C ILE A 65 -1.06 3.87 -8.28
N LEU A 66 -0.45 2.90 -8.94
CA LEU A 66 -0.59 2.62 -10.37
C LEU A 66 -1.32 1.29 -10.54
N GLN A 67 -2.58 1.35 -10.97
CA GLN A 67 -3.36 0.15 -11.25
C GLN A 67 -2.75 -0.63 -12.42
N LYS A 68 -2.84 -1.96 -12.39
CA LYS A 68 -2.36 -2.81 -13.48
C LYS A 68 -3.03 -2.42 -14.80
N GLY A 69 -2.23 -2.17 -15.83
CA GLY A 69 -2.71 -1.73 -17.15
C GLY A 69 -2.98 -0.22 -17.26
N SER A 70 -2.86 0.54 -16.17
CA SER A 70 -2.82 2.00 -16.21
C SER A 70 -1.40 2.49 -16.51
N SER A 71 -1.30 3.69 -17.09
CA SER A 71 -0.06 4.47 -17.22
C SER A 71 0.02 5.62 -16.22
N GLU A 72 -1.05 5.87 -15.45
CA GLU A 72 -1.17 7.02 -14.56
C GLU A 72 -1.11 6.62 -13.09
N TRP A 73 -0.23 7.28 -12.35
CA TRP A 73 -0.18 7.22 -10.89
C TRP A 73 -1.27 8.10 -10.31
N ILE A 74 -2.08 7.52 -9.43
CA ILE A 74 -3.17 8.20 -8.75
C ILE A 74 -2.82 8.30 -7.27
N ARG A 75 -3.16 9.43 -6.62
CA ARG A 75 -2.96 9.57 -5.18
C ARG A 75 -3.80 8.56 -4.41
N ALA A 76 -3.17 7.90 -3.45
CA ALA A 76 -3.87 7.08 -2.46
C ALA A 76 -4.60 7.99 -1.45
N PRO A 77 -5.68 7.51 -0.82
CA PRO A 77 -6.33 8.23 0.26
C PRO A 77 -5.35 8.54 1.39
N VAL A 78 -5.56 9.68 2.06
CA VAL A 78 -4.79 10.05 3.25
C VAL A 78 -4.96 8.96 4.32
N GLY A 79 -3.86 8.56 4.96
CA GLY A 79 -3.85 7.48 5.96
C GLY A 79 -3.96 6.06 5.36
N ALA A 80 -3.86 5.90 4.04
CA ALA A 80 -3.80 4.60 3.40
C ALA A 80 -2.45 3.91 3.66
N ALA A 81 -2.53 2.69 4.18
CA ALA A 81 -1.38 1.84 4.41
C ALA A 81 -1.61 0.42 3.86
N MET A 82 -0.51 -0.28 3.60
CA MET A 82 -0.53 -1.67 3.18
C MET A 82 0.56 -2.47 3.91
N PRO A 83 0.25 -3.62 4.53
CA PRO A 83 1.28 -4.46 5.11
C PRO A 83 2.09 -5.13 4.00
N PHE A 84 3.38 -5.36 4.24
CA PHE A 84 4.25 -6.09 3.30
C PHE A 84 3.87 -7.56 3.17
N GLU A 85 3.21 -8.13 4.17
CA GLU A 85 2.67 -9.47 4.13
C GLU A 85 1.30 -9.48 4.81
N TYR A 86 0.32 -10.09 4.14
CA TYR A 86 -1.05 -10.18 4.63
C TYR A 86 -1.56 -11.61 4.53
N ASP A 87 -1.74 -12.26 5.69
CA ASP A 87 -2.38 -13.57 5.88
C ASP A 87 -1.92 -14.67 4.90
N ASN A 88 -0.67 -14.60 4.41
CA ASN A 88 -0.15 -15.48 3.35
C ASN A 88 -0.98 -15.47 2.04
N HIS A 89 -1.75 -14.40 1.81
CA HIS A 89 -2.56 -14.15 0.62
C HIS A 89 -1.92 -13.10 -0.29
N TYR A 90 -1.48 -11.97 0.28
CA TYR A 90 -0.86 -10.87 -0.44
C TYR A 90 0.50 -10.50 0.16
N TYR A 91 1.39 -9.98 -0.68
CA TYR A 91 2.67 -9.43 -0.25
C TYR A 91 3.11 -8.29 -1.17
N LEU A 92 4.01 -7.45 -0.65
CA LEU A 92 4.65 -6.37 -1.40
C LEU A 92 6.10 -6.76 -1.73
N GLU A 93 6.49 -6.62 -2.98
CA GLU A 93 7.84 -6.90 -3.50
C GLU A 93 8.34 -5.82 -4.46
#